data_AF-A0A5E5PKM4-F1
#
_entry.id   AF-A0A5E5PKM4-F1
#
_cell.length_a   1.000
_cell.length_b   1.000
_cell.length_c   1.000
_cell.angle_alpha   90.00
_cell.angle_beta   90.00
_cell.angle_gamma   90.00
#
_symmetry.space_group_name_H-M   'P 1'
#
loop_
_entity.id
_entity.type
_entity.pdbx_description
1 polymer ?
#
loop_
_entity_poly.entity_id
_entity_poly.type
_entity_poly.pdbx_seq_one_letter_code
_entity_poly.pdbx_strand_id
1 'polypeptide(L)'
;GTHSALIEVTLSKKENQRKMEIEPVSRHLGRYKLSTSNANDYAIFIAPYLDPNVLVNFRSYKDLRYYDTSDTTKYVNSLKIIPFAIDDICLIIDKGYDRIALERKMENSYINYEKDGLMWYENTLKPSLN
;
A
#
# COMPACT_ATOMS: atom_id res chain seq x y z
N GLY A 1 5.98 -10.56 -13.94
CA GLY A 1 6.66 -11.46 -12.99
C GLY A 1 5.67 -11.93 -11.94
N THR A 2 5.99 -13.00 -11.22
CA THR A 2 5.20 -13.47 -10.08
C THR A 2 5.30 -12.48 -8.92
N HIS A 3 4.18 -12.21 -8.27
CA HIS A 3 4.11 -11.33 -7.09
C HIS A 3 2.96 -11.81 -6.21
N SER A 4 3.05 -11.48 -4.92
CA SER A 4 2.00 -11.67 -3.93
C SER A 4 1.44 -10.31 -3.53
N ALA A 5 0.13 -10.25 -3.31
CA ALA A 5 -0.53 -9.11 -2.69
C ALA A 5 -0.98 -9.51 -1.29
N LEU A 6 -0.44 -8.84 -0.26
CA LEU A 6 -0.94 -8.96 1.11
C LEU A 6 -2.17 -8.07 1.23
N ILE A 7 -3.27 -8.58 1.79
CA ILE A 7 -4.48 -7.78 2.02
C ILE A 7 -4.58 -7.50 3.51
N GLU A 8 -4.46 -6.22 3.88
CA GLU A 8 -4.50 -5.71 5.24
C GLU A 8 -5.79 -4.90 5.41
N VAL A 9 -6.76 -5.39 6.19
CA VAL A 9 -8.09 -4.77 6.31
C VAL A 9 -8.32 -4.34 7.75
N THR A 10 -8.83 -3.12 7.93
CA THR A 10 -9.18 -2.60 9.25
C THR A 10 -10.52 -1.88 9.28
N LEU A 11 -11.15 -1.88 10.46
CA LEU A 11 -12.32 -1.04 10.77
C LEU A 11 -11.96 0.15 11.65
N SER A 12 -10.67 0.35 11.94
CA SER A 12 -10.18 1.47 12.75
C SER A 12 -10.50 2.82 12.08
N LYS A 13 -10.79 3.84 12.89
CA LYS A 13 -11.13 5.20 12.42
C LYS A 13 -10.31 6.25 13.17
N LYS A 14 -10.02 7.38 12.50
CA LYS A 14 -9.39 8.58 13.07
C LYS A 14 -8.05 8.26 13.77
N GLU A 15 -7.80 8.88 14.93
CA GLU A 15 -6.51 8.86 15.66
C GLU A 15 -5.96 7.46 15.95
N ASN A 16 -6.82 6.45 16.07
CA ASN A 16 -6.37 5.09 16.35
C ASN A 16 -5.76 4.39 15.13
N GLN A 17 -6.16 4.77 13.90
CA GLN A 17 -5.63 4.13 12.69
C GLN A 17 -4.12 4.30 12.58
N ARG A 18 -3.60 5.48 12.93
CA ARG A 18 -2.17 5.74 12.90
C ARG A 18 -1.38 4.78 13.80
N LYS A 19 -1.86 4.58 15.03
CA LYS A 19 -1.24 3.69 16.02
C LYS A 19 -1.39 2.22 15.65
N MET A 20 -2.53 1.87 15.05
CA MET A 20 -2.89 0.49 14.78
C MET A 20 -2.31 -0.04 13.47
N GLU A 21 -2.10 0.80 12.45
CA GLU A 21 -1.88 0.29 11.09
C GLU A 21 -0.49 0.59 10.53
N ILE A 22 0.18 1.70 10.92
CA ILE A 22 1.47 2.06 10.30
C ILE A 22 2.53 0.98 10.57
N GLU A 23 2.73 0.62 11.84
CA GLU A 23 3.74 -0.37 12.22
C GLU A 23 3.36 -1.78 11.73
N PRO A 24 2.14 -2.29 11.95
CA PRO A 24 1.86 -3.66 11.58
C PRO A 24 1.90 -3.89 10.07
N VAL A 25 1.29 -3.00 9.26
CA VAL A 25 1.27 -3.14 7.80
C VAL A 25 2.68 -3.09 7.22
N SER A 26 3.49 -2.12 7.64
CA SER A 26 4.88 -2.00 7.14
C SER A 26 5.74 -3.19 7.60
N ARG A 27 5.57 -3.66 8.85
CA ARG A 27 6.28 -4.83 9.36
C ARG A 27 5.89 -6.12 8.65
N HIS A 28 4.61 -6.36 8.39
CA HIS A 28 4.14 -7.56 7.69
C HIS A 28 4.72 -7.62 6.28
N LEU A 29 4.59 -6.53 5.52
CA LEU A 29 5.14 -6.46 4.16
C LEU A 29 6.66 -6.53 4.15
N GLY A 30 7.35 -5.82 5.05
CA GLY A 30 8.80 -5.83 5.16
C GLY A 30 9.35 -7.24 5.44
N ARG A 31 8.79 -7.94 6.43
CA ARG A 31 9.15 -9.32 6.75
C ARG A 31 8.85 -10.28 5.61
N TYR A 32 7.69 -10.14 4.98
CA TYR A 32 7.31 -10.99 3.85
C TYR A 32 8.31 -10.86 2.71
N LYS A 33 8.63 -9.63 2.29
CA LYS A 33 9.62 -9.38 1.21
C LYS A 33 11.02 -9.87 1.56
N LEU A 34 11.45 -9.74 2.81
CA LEU A 34 12.71 -10.30 3.28
C LEU A 34 12.72 -11.83 3.18
N SER A 35 11.60 -12.49 3.48
CA SER A 35 11.48 -13.94 3.42
C SER A 35 11.38 -14.50 1.99
N THR A 36 10.69 -13.80 1.08
CA THR A 36 10.48 -14.25 -0.30
C THR A 36 11.59 -13.80 -1.25
N SER A 37 12.40 -12.81 -0.84
CA SER A 37 13.36 -12.10 -1.70
C SER A 37 12.72 -11.54 -2.98
N ASN A 38 11.41 -11.27 -2.98
CA ASN A 38 10.69 -10.73 -4.13
C ASN A 38 10.38 -9.25 -3.95
N ALA A 39 11.07 -8.41 -4.73
CA ALA A 39 10.89 -6.96 -4.70
C ALA A 39 9.50 -6.52 -5.21
N ASN A 40 8.78 -7.37 -5.95
CA ASN A 40 7.48 -7.02 -6.52
C ASN A 40 6.31 -7.26 -5.57
N ASP A 41 6.51 -7.95 -4.44
CA ASP A 41 5.46 -8.15 -3.45
C ASP A 41 5.04 -6.80 -2.82
N TYR A 42 3.74 -6.67 -2.57
CA TYR A 42 3.12 -5.43 -2.10
C TYR A 42 1.94 -5.71 -1.16
N ALA A 43 1.48 -4.66 -0.48
CA ALA A 43 0.30 -4.73 0.36
C ALA A 43 -0.82 -3.84 -0.22
N ILE A 44 -2.04 -4.33 -0.12
CA ILE A 44 -3.28 -3.56 -0.30
C ILE A 44 -3.83 -3.31 1.10
N PHE A 45 -3.95 -2.05 1.47
CA PHE A 45 -4.53 -1.63 2.74
C PHE A 45 -5.96 -1.14 2.51
N ILE A 46 -6.93 -1.67 3.25
CA ILE A 46 -8.34 -1.36 3.08
C ILE A 46 -8.94 -0.86 4.39
N ALA A 47 -9.58 0.30 4.37
CA ALA A 47 -10.22 0.89 5.55
C ALA A 47 -11.49 1.67 5.19
N PRO A 48 -12.45 1.82 6.13
CA PRO A 48 -13.63 2.67 5.92
C PRO A 48 -13.29 4.17 5.89
N TYR A 49 -12.12 4.56 6.39
CA TYR A 49 -11.59 5.91 6.38
C TYR A 49 -10.08 5.83 6.20
N LEU A 50 -9.50 6.71 5.39
CA LEU A 50 -8.06 6.80 5.20
C LEU A 50 -7.56 8.07 5.87
N ASP A 51 -6.83 7.93 6.98
CA ASP A 51 -6.21 9.06 7.67
C ASP A 51 -5.09 9.67 6.80
N PRO A 52 -5.08 10.99 6.56
CA PRO A 52 -4.06 11.64 5.74
C PRO A 52 -2.62 11.36 6.19
N ASN A 53 -2.37 11.28 7.51
CA ASN A 53 -1.03 11.00 8.01
C ASN A 53 -0.64 9.54 7.80
N VAL A 54 -1.61 8.61 7.83
CA VAL A 54 -1.37 7.22 7.46
C VAL A 54 -1.02 7.13 5.97
N LEU A 55 -1.74 7.84 5.11
CA LEU A 55 -1.43 7.91 3.68
C LEU A 55 -0.03 8.44 3.41
N VAL A 56 0.37 9.54 4.08
CA VAL A 56 1.72 10.11 3.97
C VAL A 56 2.79 9.09 4.39
N ASN A 57 2.57 8.34 5.47
CA ASN A 57 3.52 7.30 5.90
C ASN A 57 3.57 6.13 4.91
N PHE A 58 2.43 5.64 4.44
CA PHE A 58 2.39 4.57 3.44
C PHE A 58 3.07 4.97 2.14
N ARG A 59 2.89 6.22 1.72
CA ARG A 59 3.53 6.73 0.53
C ARG A 59 5.04 6.86 0.69
N SER A 60 5.51 7.34 1.85
CA SER A 60 6.95 7.52 2.09
C SER A 60 7.72 6.19 2.06
N TYR A 61 7.10 5.06 2.42
CA TYR A 61 7.75 3.75 2.31
C TYR A 61 8.11 3.33 0.87
N LYS A 62 7.61 4.02 -0.16
CA LYS A 62 8.14 3.88 -1.53
C LYS A 62 9.65 4.15 -1.61
N ASP A 63 10.15 5.07 -0.80
CA ASP A 63 11.54 5.55 -0.84
C ASP A 63 12.33 5.22 0.44
N LEU A 64 11.75 4.45 1.37
CA LEU A 64 12.39 4.08 2.63
C LEU A 64 12.77 2.60 2.67
N ARG A 65 13.97 2.34 3.20
CA ARG A 65 14.43 0.99 3.49
C ARG A 65 13.71 0.40 4.70
N TYR A 66 13.46 -0.90 4.63
CA TYR A 66 13.07 -1.71 5.78
C TYR A 66 14.15 -2.76 6.04
N TYR A 67 14.75 -2.72 7.23
CA TYR A 67 15.83 -3.63 7.63
C TYR A 67 15.29 -4.87 8.33
N ASP A 68 15.99 -5.98 8.18
CA ASP A 68 15.87 -7.09 9.11
C ASP A 68 16.47 -6.67 10.45
N THR A 69 15.68 -6.77 11.53
CA THR A 69 16.12 -6.38 12.88
C THR A 69 17.15 -7.35 13.48
N SER A 70 17.27 -8.56 12.93
CA SER A 70 18.24 -9.58 13.35
C SER A 70 19.54 -9.57 12.54
N ASP A 71 19.52 -8.97 11.34
CA ASP A 71 20.67 -8.87 10.44
C ASP A 71 20.57 -7.60 9.58
N THR A 72 21.20 -6.52 10.02
CA THR A 72 21.12 -5.20 9.35
C THR A 72 21.84 -5.15 8.00
N THR A 73 22.51 -6.22 7.58
CA THR A 73 23.02 -6.35 6.21
C THR A 73 21.89 -6.67 5.21
N LYS A 74 20.76 -7.19 5.70
CA LYS A 74 19.57 -7.52 4.91
C LYS A 74 18.52 -6.42 5.04
N TYR A 75 18.02 -5.98 3.90
CA TYR A 75 16.97 -4.98 3.82
C TYR A 75 16.22 -5.07 2.49
N VAL A 76 15.05 -4.44 2.44
CA VAL A 76 14.35 -4.14 1.20
C VAL A 76 14.32 -2.64 0.98
N ASN A 77 14.45 -2.20 -0.27
CA ASN A 77 14.60 -0.79 -0.61
C ASN A 77 13.29 0.01 -0.59
N SER A 78 12.16 -0.67 -0.65
CA SER A 78 10.85 -0.05 -0.67
C SER A 78 9.74 -1.00 -0.25
N LEU A 79 8.68 -0.44 0.32
CA LEU A 79 7.42 -1.11 0.58
C LEU A 79 6.33 -0.45 -0.26
N LYS A 80 5.79 -1.18 -1.24
CA LYS A 80 4.63 -0.76 -2.01
C LYS A 80 3.38 -1.07 -1.19
N ILE A 81 2.73 -0.04 -0.67
CA ILE A 81 1.47 -0.13 0.07
C ILE A 81 0.43 0.70 -0.71
N ILE A 82 -0.63 0.04 -1.18
CA ILE A 82 -1.71 0.65 -1.96
C ILE A 82 -2.96 0.77 -1.08
N PRO A 83 -3.34 1.98 -0.65
CA PRO A 83 -4.52 2.18 0.19
C PRO A 83 -5.79 2.32 -0.65
N PHE A 84 -6.87 1.70 -0.18
CA PHE A 84 -8.22 1.88 -0.72
C PHE A 84 -9.22 2.13 0.42
N ALA A 85 -10.12 3.08 0.19
CA ALA A 85 -11.32 3.19 0.98
C ALA A 85 -12.30 2.07 0.59
N ILE A 86 -13.25 1.73 1.47
CA ILE A 86 -14.30 0.74 1.15
C ILE A 86 -15.06 1.13 -0.14
N ASP A 87 -15.35 2.41 -0.34
CA ASP A 87 -16.03 2.89 -1.55
C ASP A 87 -15.20 2.64 -2.83
N ASP A 88 -13.86 2.68 -2.75
CA ASP A 88 -13.00 2.36 -3.89
C ASP A 88 -13.08 0.87 -4.24
N ILE A 89 -13.18 0.01 -3.22
CA ILE A 89 -13.37 -1.44 -3.42
C ILE A 89 -14.73 -1.73 -4.06
N CYS A 90 -15.79 -1.07 -3.59
CA CYS A 90 -17.12 -1.15 -4.22
C CYS A 90 -17.05 -0.74 -5.69
N LEU A 91 -16.38 0.37 -6.01
CA LEU A 91 -16.18 0.83 -7.39
C LEU A 91 -15.41 -0.19 -8.24
N ILE A 92 -14.33 -0.78 -7.71
CA ILE A 92 -13.54 -1.80 -8.41
C ILE A 92 -14.40 -3.02 -8.75
N ILE A 93 -15.24 -3.47 -7.81
CA ILE A 93 -16.16 -4.59 -8.00
C ILE A 93 -17.22 -4.24 -9.05
N ASP A 94 -17.84 -3.06 -8.95
CA ASP A 94 -18.89 -2.60 -9.87
C ASP A 94 -18.37 -2.44 -11.31
N LYS A 95 -17.11 -2.02 -11.47
CA LYS A 95 -16.45 -1.92 -12.78
C LYS A 95 -16.07 -3.27 -13.37
N GLY A 96 -16.09 -4.34 -12.58
CA GLY A 96 -15.75 -5.69 -13.02
C GLY A 96 -14.31 -5.82 -13.53
N TYR A 97 -13.37 -5.09 -12.94
CA TYR A 97 -11.97 -5.16 -13.39
C TYR A 97 -11.40 -6.56 -13.18
N ASP A 98 -10.81 -7.12 -14.24
CA ASP A 98 -9.97 -8.30 -14.08
C ASP A 98 -8.68 -7.96 -13.30
N ARG A 99 -8.03 -9.01 -12.80
CA ARG A 99 -6.80 -8.90 -12.01
C ARG A 99 -5.71 -8.10 -12.72
N ILE A 100 -5.52 -8.29 -14.02
CA ILE A 100 -4.46 -7.66 -14.81
C ILE A 100 -4.75 -6.17 -14.99
N ALA A 101 -6.01 -5.82 -15.27
CA ALA A 101 -6.46 -4.44 -15.42
C ALA A 101 -6.29 -3.66 -14.11
N LEU A 102 -6.69 -4.25 -12.98
CA LEU A 102 -6.53 -3.63 -11.66
C LEU A 102 -5.05 -3.44 -11.30
N GLU A 103 -4.22 -4.47 -11.52
CA GLU A 103 -2.77 -4.39 -11.30
C GLU A 103 -2.11 -3.30 -12.13
N ARG A 104 -2.49 -3.17 -13.40
CA ARG A 104 -1.96 -2.12 -14.28
C ARG A 104 -2.35 -0.73 -13.78
N LYS A 105 -3.59 -0.53 -13.33
CA LYS A 105 -4.03 0.74 -12.73
C LYS A 105 -3.23 1.06 -11.48
N MET A 106 -3.07 0.11 -10.57
CA MET A 106 -2.27 0.30 -9.35
C MET A 106 -0.82 0.63 -9.65
N GLU A 107 -0.19 -0.10 -10.59
CA GLU A 107 1.21 0.11 -10.94
C GLU A 107 1.43 1.48 -11.60
N ASN A 108 0.58 1.84 -12.56
CA ASN A 108 0.64 3.14 -13.23
C ASN A 108 0.42 4.29 -12.25
N SER A 109 -0.48 4.14 -11.27
CA SER A 109 -0.65 5.14 -10.22
C SER A 109 0.55 5.16 -9.26
N TYR A 110 1.17 4.03 -8.95
CA TYR A 110 2.26 3.93 -7.97
C TYR A 110 3.56 4.59 -8.46
N ILE A 111 3.90 4.46 -9.74
CA ILE A 111 5.15 5.01 -10.33
C ILE A 111 5.21 6.54 -10.32
N ASN A 112 4.07 7.22 -10.17
CA ASN A 112 3.96 8.68 -10.01
C ASN A 112 4.97 9.25 -8.99
N TYR A 113 5.42 10.50 -9.13
CA TYR A 113 6.46 11.13 -8.29
C TYR A 113 5.91 11.91 -7.08
N GLU A 114 4.59 12.06 -6.95
CA GLU A 114 3.95 12.71 -5.79
C GLU A 114 4.36 12.00 -4.50
N LYS A 115 4.87 12.79 -3.55
CA LYS A 115 5.39 12.32 -2.26
C LYS A 115 4.37 12.48 -1.15
N ASP A 116 3.45 13.43 -1.29
CA ASP A 116 2.34 13.58 -0.35
C ASP A 116 1.32 12.47 -0.60
N GLY A 117 1.13 11.62 0.42
CA GLY A 117 0.27 10.45 0.29
C GLY A 117 -1.20 10.77 0.08
N LEU A 118 -1.69 11.88 0.64
CA LEU A 118 -3.07 12.33 0.43
C LEU A 118 -3.24 12.82 -1.02
N MET A 119 -2.35 13.70 -1.47
CA MET A 119 -2.40 14.24 -2.84
C MET A 119 -2.25 13.14 -3.89
N TRP A 120 -1.37 12.17 -3.65
CA TRP A 120 -1.21 11.01 -4.53
C TRP A 120 -2.49 10.17 -4.59
N TYR A 121 -3.10 9.90 -3.44
CA TYR A 121 -4.34 9.13 -3.39
C TYR A 121 -5.49 9.85 -4.13
N GLU A 122 -5.73 11.12 -3.81
CA GLU A 122 -6.85 11.89 -4.34
C GLU A 122 -6.71 12.23 -5.82
N ASN A 123 -5.50 12.54 -6.29
CA ASN A 123 -5.28 13.03 -7.65
C ASN A 123 -4.76 11.97 -8.62
N THR A 124 -4.29 10.81 -8.13
CA THR A 124 -3.66 9.78 -8.98
C THR A 124 -4.23 8.39 -8.78
N LEU A 125 -4.30 7.87 -7.55
CA LEU A 125 -4.76 6.50 -7.33
C LEU A 125 -6.27 6.38 -7.50
N LYS A 126 -7.05 7.12 -6.72
CA LYS A 126 -8.51 7.05 -6.76
C LYS A 126 -9.08 7.41 -8.13
N PRO A 127 -8.63 8.47 -8.82
CA PRO A 127 -9.13 8.79 -10.16
C PRO A 127 -8.82 7.72 -11.20
N SER A 128 -7.75 6.94 -11.04
CA SER A 128 -7.42 5.88 -12.01
C SER A 128 -8.37 4.69 -11.95
N LEU A 129 -9.20 4.58 -10.92
CA LEU A 129 -10.22 3.53 -10.77
C LEU A 129 -11.51 3.83 -11.52
N ASN A 130 -11.70 5.05 -12.04
CA ASN A 130 -12.88 5.41 -12.83
C ASN A 130 -12.76 5.03 -14.31
#